data_AF-A0AAE3MP35-F1
#
_entry.id   AF-A0AAE3MP35-F1
#
_cell.length_a   1.000
_cell.length_b   1.000
_cell.length_c   1.000
_cell.angle_alpha   90.00
_cell.angle_beta   90.00
_cell.angle_gamma   90.00
#
_symmetry.space_group_name_H-M   'P 1'
#
loop_
_entity.id
_entity.type
_entity.pdbx_description
1 polymer ?
#
loop_
_entity_poly.entity_id
_entity_poly.type
_entity_poly.pdbx_seq_one_letter_code
_entity_poly.pdbx_strand_id
1 'polypeptide(L)'
;MQVKTRYRYWRMRRIKDPRQRLYASLLITATGILLIRTWHMVMEEQNFEILVGWVYGLLILEFMLSIGCLLAALRWFVLSKWQYASTAMKLGVWAVMLHAIRVIILVSARNDLWKNFDLLPEYRPSYTIDQFWLYFSIGFAVVALTGVYIVWRLWLRVKGKYDHFF
;
A
#
# COMPACT_ATOMS: atom_id res chain seq x y z
N MET A 1 -7.38 26.49 34.16
CA MET A 1 -8.11 26.65 32.89
C MET A 1 -7.67 25.57 31.87
N GLN A 2 -8.07 24.30 32.03
CA GLN A 2 -7.66 23.20 31.10
C GLN A 2 -8.83 22.31 30.63
N VAL A 3 -10.06 22.56 31.10
CA VAL A 3 -11.22 21.67 30.82
C VAL A 3 -11.83 21.92 29.44
N LYS A 4 -11.69 23.12 28.86
CA LYS A 4 -12.30 23.46 27.56
C LYS A 4 -11.65 22.78 26.35
N THR A 5 -10.38 22.38 26.42
CA THR A 5 -9.68 21.71 25.30
C THR A 5 -10.10 20.24 25.13
N ARG A 6 -10.33 19.51 26.23
CA ARG A 6 -10.84 18.12 26.16
C ARG A 6 -12.24 18.05 25.54
N TYR A 7 -13.15 18.96 25.88
CA TYR A 7 -14.51 18.94 25.31
C TYR A 7 -14.56 19.19 23.79
N ARG A 8 -13.65 20.02 23.26
CA ARG A 8 -13.54 20.25 21.81
C ARG A 8 -13.04 19.02 21.06
N TYR A 9 -12.12 18.27 21.68
CA TYR A 9 -11.59 17.01 21.15
C TYR A 9 -12.64 15.90 21.05
N TRP A 10 -13.59 15.85 22.00
CA TRP A 10 -14.68 14.87 22.01
C TRP A 10 -15.87 15.26 21.13
N ARG A 11 -16.18 16.56 20.99
CA ARG A 11 -17.26 17.03 20.12
C ARG A 11 -16.94 16.84 18.62
N MET A 12 -15.66 16.90 18.24
CA MET A 12 -15.20 16.55 16.89
C MET A 12 -15.27 15.04 16.55
N ARG A 13 -15.50 14.14 17.53
CA ARG A 13 -15.64 12.69 17.26
C ARG A 13 -17.03 12.27 16.74
N ARG A 14 -18.04 13.14 16.80
CA ARG A 14 -19.44 12.76 16.46
C ARG A 14 -19.92 13.24 15.10
N ILE A 15 -19.26 14.22 14.51
CA ILE A 15 -19.61 14.69 13.16
C ILE A 15 -18.78 13.87 12.18
N LYS A 16 -19.44 13.19 11.23
CA LYS A 16 -18.79 12.51 10.11
C LYS A 16 -18.03 13.56 9.32
N ASP A 17 -16.72 13.65 9.54
CA ASP A 17 -15.87 14.59 8.82
C ASP A 17 -15.78 14.15 7.35
N PRO A 18 -16.26 14.96 6.38
CA PRO A 18 -16.19 14.60 4.97
C PRO A 18 -14.75 14.32 4.51
N ARG A 19 -13.74 14.92 5.16
CA ARG A 19 -12.33 14.70 4.85
C ARG A 19 -11.88 13.27 5.18
N GLN A 20 -12.36 12.69 6.29
CA GLN A 20 -12.02 11.30 6.63
C GLN A 20 -12.58 10.31 5.61
N ARG A 21 -13.79 10.56 5.12
CA ARG A 21 -14.42 9.72 4.09
C ARG A 21 -13.66 9.81 2.77
N LEU A 22 -13.21 11.02 2.41
CA LEU A 22 -12.37 11.22 1.23
C LEU A 22 -11.03 10.46 1.35
N TYR A 23 -10.37 10.51 2.50
CA TYR A 23 -9.11 9.77 2.70
C TYR A 23 -9.33 8.26 2.66
N ALA A 24 -10.40 7.77 3.31
CA ALA A 24 -10.74 6.36 3.27
C ALA A 24 -11.11 5.91 1.85
N SER A 25 -11.84 6.71 1.06
CA SER A 25 -12.17 6.38 -0.33
C SER A 25 -10.93 6.35 -1.22
N LEU A 26 -10.02 7.31 -1.07
CA LEU A 26 -8.74 7.31 -1.79
C LEU A 26 -7.93 6.06 -1.49
N LEU A 27 -7.89 5.65 -0.22
CA LEU A 27 -7.18 4.43 0.20
C LEU A 27 -7.86 3.16 -0.35
N ILE A 28 -9.19 3.11 -0.36
CA ILE A 28 -9.97 2.02 -0.98
C ILE A 28 -9.64 1.91 -2.47
N THR A 29 -9.68 3.03 -3.20
CA THR A 29 -9.38 3.06 -4.64
C THR A 29 -7.94 2.62 -4.92
N ALA A 30 -6.96 3.18 -4.22
CA ALA A 30 -5.55 2.83 -4.41
C ALA A 30 -5.29 1.34 -4.10
N THR A 31 -5.82 0.84 -3.00
CA THR A 31 -5.66 -0.56 -2.60
C THR A 31 -6.41 -1.49 -3.56
N GLY A 32 -7.59 -1.08 -4.05
CA GLY A 32 -8.36 -1.84 -5.03
C GLY A 32 -7.62 -2.02 -6.35
N ILE A 33 -6.97 -0.96 -6.86
CA ILE A 33 -6.14 -1.05 -8.07
C ILE A 33 -4.98 -2.02 -7.87
N LEU A 34 -4.29 -1.92 -6.74
CA LEU A 34 -3.17 -2.80 -6.40
C LEU A 34 -3.63 -4.26 -6.26
N LEU A 35 -4.79 -4.48 -5.66
CA LEU A 35 -5.40 -5.80 -5.51
C LEU A 35 -5.77 -6.41 -6.86
N ILE A 36 -6.37 -5.65 -7.78
CA ILE A 36 -6.71 -6.13 -9.14
C ILE A 36 -5.45 -6.56 -9.88
N ARG A 37 -4.38 -5.77 -9.82
CA ARG A 37 -3.10 -6.14 -10.45
C ARG A 37 -2.53 -7.42 -9.86
N THR A 38 -2.53 -7.51 -8.54
CA THR A 38 -2.02 -8.67 -7.79
C THR A 38 -2.85 -9.92 -8.09
N TRP A 39 -4.17 -9.78 -8.19
CA TRP A 39 -5.09 -10.86 -8.58
C TRP A 39 -4.81 -11.36 -9.99
N HIS A 40 -4.69 -10.47 -10.97
CA HIS A 40 -4.33 -10.82 -12.35
C HIS A 40 -3.00 -11.58 -12.40
N MET A 41 -1.98 -11.12 -11.65
CA MET A 41 -0.70 -11.82 -11.54
C MET A 41 -0.84 -13.24 -10.95
N VAL A 42 -1.71 -13.44 -9.97
CA VAL A 42 -1.88 -14.75 -9.32
C VAL A 42 -2.71 -15.71 -10.18
N MET A 43 -3.78 -15.23 -10.80
CA MET A 43 -4.79 -16.08 -11.44
C MET A 43 -4.62 -16.23 -12.94
N GLU A 44 -4.17 -15.19 -13.64
CA GLU A 44 -4.13 -15.17 -15.12
C GLU A 44 -2.72 -15.43 -15.66
N GLU A 45 -1.69 -14.89 -14.99
CA GLU A 45 -0.30 -14.99 -15.47
C GLU A 45 0.42 -16.29 -15.07
N GLN A 46 -0.26 -17.25 -14.45
CA GLN A 46 0.33 -18.52 -13.96
C GLN A 46 1.63 -18.34 -13.15
N ASN A 47 1.82 -17.18 -12.51
CA ASN A 47 3.07 -16.81 -11.86
C ASN A 47 3.50 -17.75 -10.72
N PHE A 48 2.63 -18.66 -10.25
CA PHE A 48 3.00 -19.77 -9.36
C PHE A 48 4.03 -20.71 -10.00
N GLU A 49 3.91 -20.98 -11.30
CA GLU A 49 4.82 -21.88 -12.02
C GLU A 49 6.08 -21.16 -12.49
N ILE A 50 6.00 -19.84 -12.65
CA ILE A 50 7.04 -19.04 -13.31
C ILE A 50 7.94 -18.34 -12.29
N LEU A 51 7.40 -17.84 -11.18
CA LEU A 51 8.18 -17.10 -10.18
C LEU A 51 8.96 -18.04 -9.27
N VAL A 52 10.12 -17.57 -8.83
CA VAL A 52 10.85 -18.25 -7.75
C VAL A 52 10.01 -18.20 -6.47
N GLY A 53 9.96 -19.29 -5.71
CA GLY A 53 9.01 -19.48 -4.60
C GLY A 53 9.00 -18.36 -3.55
N TRP A 54 10.13 -17.72 -3.26
CA TRP A 54 10.17 -16.60 -2.31
C TRP A 54 9.54 -15.32 -2.88
N VAL A 55 9.67 -15.06 -4.19
CA VAL A 55 9.02 -13.94 -4.89
C VAL A 55 7.52 -14.16 -4.97
N TYR A 56 7.11 -15.41 -5.20
CA TYR A 56 5.71 -15.81 -5.09
C TYR A 56 5.16 -15.62 -3.65
N GLY A 57 5.96 -15.96 -2.63
CA GLY A 57 5.63 -15.67 -1.24
C GLY A 57 5.41 -14.18 -0.97
N LEU A 58 6.24 -13.30 -1.55
CA LEU A 58 6.02 -11.85 -1.49
C LEU A 58 4.72 -11.45 -2.21
N LEU A 59 4.42 -12.02 -3.37
CA LEU A 59 3.17 -11.76 -4.09
C LEU A 59 1.93 -12.11 -3.25
N ILE A 60 1.92 -13.27 -2.58
CA ILE A 60 0.84 -13.65 -1.67
C ILE A 60 0.75 -12.67 -0.49
N LEU A 61 1.90 -12.31 0.10
CA LEU A 61 1.91 -11.39 1.24
C LEU A 61 1.39 -9.99 0.84
N GLU A 62 1.72 -9.50 -0.36
CA GLU A 62 1.14 -8.28 -0.94
C GLU A 62 -0.38 -8.37 -1.03
N PHE A 63 -0.87 -9.49 -1.55
CA PHE A 63 -2.29 -9.75 -1.73
C PHE A 63 -3.03 -9.72 -0.39
N MET A 64 -2.51 -10.44 0.62
CA MET A 64 -3.10 -10.49 1.96
C MET A 64 -3.12 -9.10 2.63
N LEU A 65 -2.02 -8.34 2.53
CA LEU A 65 -1.95 -6.98 3.07
C LEU A 65 -2.93 -6.05 2.37
N SER A 66 -3.10 -6.20 1.06
CA SER A 66 -4.04 -5.40 0.26
C SER A 66 -5.48 -5.69 0.64
N ILE A 67 -5.87 -6.97 0.82
CA ILE A 67 -7.20 -7.32 1.34
C ILE A 67 -7.40 -6.73 2.73
N GLY A 68 -6.43 -6.91 3.64
CA GLY A 68 -6.51 -6.39 4.99
C GLY A 68 -6.67 -4.86 5.01
N CYS A 69 -5.89 -4.16 4.20
CA CYS A 69 -5.97 -2.71 4.03
C CYS A 69 -7.35 -2.30 3.50
N LEU A 70 -7.86 -2.98 2.46
CA LEU A 70 -9.16 -2.69 1.86
C LEU A 70 -10.30 -2.86 2.88
N LEU A 71 -10.32 -3.97 3.63
CA LEU A 71 -11.33 -4.23 4.66
C LEU A 71 -11.25 -3.19 5.80
N ALA A 72 -10.04 -2.85 6.25
CA ALA A 72 -9.84 -1.83 7.28
C ALA A 72 -10.27 -0.43 6.78
N ALA A 73 -9.97 -0.09 5.53
CA ALA A 73 -10.34 1.17 4.91
C ALA A 73 -11.85 1.27 4.68
N LEU A 74 -12.52 0.19 4.26
CA LEU A 74 -13.99 0.11 4.17
C LEU A 74 -14.64 0.30 5.54
N ARG A 75 -14.12 -0.37 6.58
CA ARG A 75 -14.57 -0.17 7.97
C ARG A 75 -14.39 1.28 8.42
N TRP A 76 -13.25 1.90 8.11
CA TRP A 76 -13.00 3.30 8.40
C TRP A 76 -13.94 4.23 7.63
N PHE A 77 -14.22 3.96 6.35
CA PHE A 77 -15.14 4.73 5.52
C PHE A 77 -16.56 4.75 6.10
N VAL A 78 -17.10 3.57 6.42
CA VAL A 78 -18.47 3.40 6.97
C VAL A 78 -18.60 4.07 8.33
N LEU A 79 -17.65 3.80 9.23
CA LEU A 79 -17.73 4.26 10.62
C LEU A 79 -17.21 5.69 10.83
N SER A 80 -16.37 6.19 9.92
CA SER A 80 -15.77 7.54 9.94
C SER A 80 -15.15 7.92 11.29
N LYS A 81 -14.46 6.95 11.94
CA LYS A 81 -13.74 7.15 13.21
C LYS A 81 -12.24 7.00 13.01
N TRP A 82 -11.47 7.99 13.49
CA TRP A 82 -9.99 8.00 13.47
C TRP A 82 -9.33 6.76 14.08
N GLN A 83 -9.99 6.09 15.04
CA GLN A 83 -9.46 4.85 15.61
C GLN A 83 -9.23 3.74 14.57
N TYR A 84 -10.04 3.73 13.50
CA TYR A 84 -9.91 2.75 12.41
C TYR A 84 -8.95 3.22 11.31
N ALA A 85 -8.68 4.52 11.24
CA ALA A 85 -7.75 5.10 10.28
C ALA A 85 -6.33 4.54 10.47
N SER A 86 -5.88 4.43 11.72
CA SER A 86 -4.52 3.96 12.03
C SER A 86 -4.25 2.55 11.50
N THR A 87 -5.19 1.62 11.68
CA THR A 87 -5.05 0.25 11.18
C THR A 87 -5.01 0.21 9.65
N ALA A 88 -5.93 0.92 8.98
CA ALA A 88 -5.96 0.99 7.52
C ALA A 88 -4.68 1.61 6.95
N MET A 89 -4.20 2.70 7.54
CA MET A 89 -2.97 3.36 7.12
C MET A 89 -1.73 2.46 7.30
N LYS A 90 -1.61 1.77 8.44
CA LYS A 90 -0.47 0.87 8.69
C LYS A 90 -0.43 -0.27 7.67
N LEU A 91 -1.57 -0.91 7.41
CA LEU A 91 -1.66 -1.98 6.42
C LEU A 91 -1.36 -1.45 5.02
N GLY A 92 -1.87 -0.26 4.66
CA GLY A 92 -1.57 0.39 3.39
C GLY A 92 -0.09 0.70 3.21
N VAL A 93 0.59 1.21 4.24
CA VAL A 93 2.05 1.45 4.20
C VAL A 93 2.81 0.13 3.97
N TRP A 94 2.48 -0.92 4.71
CA TRP A 94 3.12 -2.23 4.52
C TRP A 94 2.87 -2.80 3.12
N ALA A 95 1.65 -2.69 2.60
CA ALA A 95 1.33 -3.12 1.23
C ALA A 95 2.16 -2.35 0.19
N VAL A 96 2.26 -1.03 0.33
CA VAL A 96 3.05 -0.17 -0.58
C VAL A 96 4.54 -0.48 -0.50
N MET A 97 5.09 -0.67 0.70
CA MET A 97 6.50 -1.02 0.86
C MET A 97 6.81 -2.36 0.20
N LEU A 98 5.93 -3.34 0.39
CA LEU A 98 6.12 -4.67 -0.21
C LEU A 98 5.97 -4.61 -1.73
N HIS A 99 4.99 -3.87 -2.25
CA HIS A 99 4.83 -3.62 -3.68
C HIS A 99 6.09 -2.98 -4.28
N ALA A 100 6.64 -1.95 -3.63
CA ALA A 100 7.87 -1.30 -4.08
C ALA A 100 9.06 -2.25 -4.12
N ILE A 101 9.22 -3.11 -3.11
CA ILE A 101 10.25 -4.15 -3.09
C ILE A 101 10.07 -5.10 -4.28
N ARG A 102 8.84 -5.55 -4.55
CA ARG A 102 8.55 -6.44 -5.68
C ARG A 102 8.84 -5.78 -7.03
N VAL A 103 8.53 -4.49 -7.18
CA VAL A 103 8.90 -3.73 -8.38
C VAL A 103 10.42 -3.63 -8.53
N ILE A 104 11.16 -3.41 -7.45
CA ILE A 104 12.63 -3.39 -7.49
C ILE A 104 13.19 -4.75 -7.91
N ILE A 105 12.65 -5.85 -7.38
CA ILE A 105 13.05 -7.22 -7.77
C ILE A 105 12.79 -7.42 -9.26
N LEU A 106 11.58 -7.05 -9.73
CA LEU A 106 11.17 -7.18 -11.12
C LEU A 106 12.09 -6.41 -12.08
N VAL A 107 12.47 -5.19 -11.72
CA VAL A 107 13.38 -4.35 -12.52
C VAL A 107 14.81 -4.88 -12.45
N SER A 108 15.28 -5.26 -11.26
CA SER A 108 16.65 -5.74 -11.06
C SER A 108 16.91 -7.02 -11.82
N ALA A 109 15.93 -7.93 -11.87
CA ALA A 109 16.06 -9.20 -12.56
C ALA A 109 16.11 -9.10 -14.09
N ARG A 110 15.88 -7.90 -14.66
CA ARG A 110 16.15 -7.61 -16.07
C ARG A 110 17.64 -7.41 -16.37
N ASN A 111 18.45 -7.16 -15.35
CA ASN A 111 19.90 -7.13 -15.50
C ASN A 111 20.44 -8.57 -15.46
N ASP A 112 21.46 -8.86 -16.29
CA ASP A 112 22.09 -10.18 -16.36
C ASP A 112 22.66 -10.66 -15.03
N LEU A 113 22.99 -9.74 -14.12
CA LEU A 113 23.51 -10.03 -12.79
C LEU A 113 22.48 -10.67 -11.85
N TRP A 114 21.19 -10.37 -12.02
CA TRP A 114 20.11 -10.83 -11.13
C TRP A 114 19.10 -11.69 -11.86
N LYS A 115 19.57 -12.37 -12.91
CA LYS A 115 18.69 -12.97 -13.91
C LYS A 115 17.76 -14.06 -13.36
N ASN A 116 18.17 -14.75 -12.30
CA ASN A 116 17.42 -15.85 -11.69
C ASN A 116 16.72 -15.43 -10.38
N PHE A 117 16.58 -14.13 -10.15
CA PHE A 117 16.08 -13.60 -8.88
C PHE A 117 14.55 -13.44 -8.87
N ASP A 118 13.90 -13.30 -10.03
CA ASP A 118 12.44 -13.16 -10.16
C ASP A 118 11.75 -14.42 -10.70
N LEU A 119 12.30 -15.00 -11.76
CA LEU A 119 11.72 -16.07 -12.56
C LEU A 119 12.59 -17.33 -12.51
N LEU A 120 11.96 -18.49 -12.63
CA LEU A 120 12.65 -19.74 -12.86
C LEU A 120 13.36 -19.73 -14.23
N PRO A 121 14.59 -20.27 -14.34
CA PRO A 121 15.39 -20.20 -15.57
C PRO A 121 14.70 -20.82 -16.80
N GLU A 122 13.86 -21.83 -16.56
CA GLU A 122 13.18 -22.63 -17.59
C GLU A 122 12.12 -21.83 -18.37
N TYR A 123 11.47 -20.87 -17.71
CA TYR A 123 10.38 -20.09 -18.30
C TYR A 123 10.84 -18.75 -18.91
N ARG A 124 12.10 -18.40 -18.72
CA ARG A 124 12.69 -17.15 -19.21
C ARG A 124 12.65 -16.95 -20.74
N PRO A 125 12.88 -17.98 -21.57
CA PRO A 125 12.88 -17.81 -23.02
C PRO A 125 11.51 -17.47 -23.60
N SER A 126 10.44 -17.89 -22.93
CA SER A 126 9.04 -17.71 -23.35
C SER A 126 8.34 -16.56 -22.64
N TYR A 127 8.85 -16.15 -21.47
CA TYR A 127 8.23 -15.12 -20.64
C TYR A 127 8.62 -13.71 -21.10
N THR A 128 7.75 -13.12 -21.92
CA THR A 128 7.81 -11.71 -22.28
C THR A 128 6.80 -10.94 -21.43
N ILE A 129 7.30 -10.11 -20.51
CA ILE A 129 6.44 -9.17 -19.79
C ILE A 129 6.05 -8.06 -20.75
N ASP A 130 4.74 -7.82 -20.85
CA ASP A 130 4.23 -6.63 -21.52
C ASP A 130 4.76 -5.36 -20.82
N GLN A 131 5.47 -4.53 -21.59
CA GLN A 131 6.11 -3.31 -21.12
C GLN A 131 5.12 -2.35 -20.48
N PHE A 132 3.85 -2.35 -20.92
CA PHE A 132 2.80 -1.54 -20.32
C PHE A 132 2.67 -1.83 -18.82
N TRP A 133 2.59 -3.10 -18.43
CA TRP A 133 2.42 -3.50 -17.04
C TRP A 133 3.66 -3.21 -16.19
N LEU A 134 4.85 -3.31 -16.77
CA LEU A 134 6.09 -2.93 -16.10
C LEU A 134 6.10 -1.43 -15.76
N TYR A 135 5.86 -0.57 -16.75
CA TYR A 135 5.84 0.88 -16.54
C TYR A 135 4.70 1.30 -15.62
N PHE A 136 3.55 0.65 -15.72
CA PHE A 136 2.40 0.87 -14.83
C PHE A 136 2.77 0.58 -13.37
N SER A 137 3.41 -0.57 -13.10
CA SER A 137 3.84 -0.94 -11.74
C SER A 137 4.92 0.00 -11.19
N ILE A 138 5.88 0.43 -12.02
CA ILE A 138 6.90 1.41 -11.61
C ILE A 138 6.24 2.75 -11.26
N GLY A 139 5.36 3.26 -12.12
CA GLY A 139 4.65 4.52 -11.88
C GLY A 139 3.84 4.47 -10.60
N PHE A 140 3.11 3.37 -10.36
CA PHE A 140 2.35 3.17 -9.13
C PHE A 140 3.23 3.13 -7.89
N ALA A 141 4.37 2.43 -7.93
CA ALA A 141 5.31 2.38 -6.82
C ALA A 141 5.83 3.79 -6.46
N VAL A 142 6.20 4.60 -7.46
CA VAL A 142 6.69 5.98 -7.24
C VAL A 142 5.61 6.85 -6.62
N VAL A 143 4.39 6.82 -7.17
CA VAL A 143 3.25 7.60 -6.64
C VAL A 143 2.94 7.18 -5.19
N ALA A 144 2.89 5.87 -4.94
CA ALA A 144 2.58 5.33 -3.62
C ALA A 144 3.64 5.69 -2.57
N LEU A 145 4.92 5.53 -2.90
CA LEU A 145 6.03 5.92 -2.01
C LEU A 145 6.04 7.43 -1.74
N THR A 146 5.77 8.26 -2.76
CA THR A 146 5.66 9.71 -2.61
C THR A 146 4.52 10.08 -1.65
N GLY A 147 3.37 9.40 -1.77
CA GLY A 147 2.25 9.55 -0.85
C GLY A 147 2.62 9.22 0.60
N VAL A 148 3.28 8.07 0.82
CA VAL A 148 3.78 7.67 2.14
C VAL A 148 4.76 8.70 2.71
N TYR A 149 5.69 9.19 1.88
CA TYR A 149 6.67 10.19 2.29
C TYR A 149 6.02 11.53 2.69
N ILE A 150 5.04 12.03 1.93
CA ILE A 150 4.32 13.26 2.26
C ILE A 150 3.59 13.10 3.60
N VAL A 151 2.86 12.00 3.79
CA VAL A 151 2.13 11.72 5.04
C VAL A 151 3.09 11.64 6.22
N TRP A 152 4.23 10.96 6.03
CA TRP A 152 5.29 10.88 7.04
C TRP A 152 5.84 12.26 7.43
N ARG A 153 6.17 13.11 6.45
CA ARG A 153 6.65 14.48 6.69
C ARG A 153 5.63 15.34 7.42
N LEU A 154 4.34 15.22 7.06
CA LEU A 154 3.26 15.91 7.76
C LEU A 154 3.13 15.43 9.21
N TRP A 155 3.23 14.13 9.44
CA TRP A 155 3.18 13.56 10.79
C TRP A 155 4.32 14.06 11.68
N LEU A 156 5.56 14.10 11.16
CA LEU A 156 6.71 14.65 11.89
C LEU A 156 6.53 16.13 12.25
N ARG A 157 5.98 16.95 11.34
CA ARG A 157 5.69 18.37 11.61
C ARG A 157 4.65 18.57 12.71
N VAL A 158 3.66 17.69 12.76
CA VAL A 158 2.61 17.72 13.79
C VAL A 158 3.18 17.29 15.14
N LYS A 159 3.97 16.22 15.17
CA LYS A 159 4.58 15.70 16.41
C LYS A 159 5.46 16.76 17.10
N GLY A 160 6.36 17.41 16.35
CA GLY A 160 7.23 18.46 16.91
C GLY A 160 6.51 19.70 17.44
N LYS A 161 5.25 19.96 17.04
CA LYS A 161 4.44 21.07 17.59
C LYS A 161 3.77 20.75 18.93
N TYR A 162 3.62 19.46 19.28
CA TYR A 162 2.94 19.04 20.50
C TYR A 162 3.88 18.50 21.58
N ASP A 163 5.17 18.32 21.26
CA ASP A 163 6.20 17.91 22.21
C ASP A 163 6.63 19.04 23.17
N HIS A 164 6.25 20.31 22.91
CA HIS A 164 6.48 21.45 23.83
C HIS A 164 5.37 21.66 24.89
N PHE A 165 4.34 20.80 24.92
CA PHE A 165 3.19 20.91 25.83
C PHE A 165 3.15 19.82 26.92
N PHE A 166 4.19 19.02 27.03
CA PHE A 166 4.41 18.06 28.13
C PHE A 166 5.71 18.37 28.85
#